data_AF-A0A2V9W3Z8-F1
#
_entry.id   AF-A0A2V9W3Z8-F1
#
_cell.length_a   1.000
_cell.length_b   1.000
_cell.length_c   1.000
_cell.angle_alpha   90.00
_cell.angle_beta   90.00
_cell.angle_gamma   90.00
#
_symmetry.space_group_name_H-M   'P 1'
#
loop_
_entity.id
_entity.type
_entity.pdbx_description
1 polymer ?
#
loop_
_entity_poly.entity_id
_entity_poly.type
_entity_poly.pdbx_seq_one_letter_code
_entity_poly.pdbx_strand_id
1 'polypeptide(L)'
;MRRFYLAPANWLPACLVAILLIPVLTQGQDLAKRLILKDGSYQATSKYEIKGDRVRYLSAERGEWEELPKSLVDWPATEKYEKDRASGASTPEAIQLDKEFEADRQADETRSPHVLPGLQLPEEGGVFLLDTYQSEPELVPIDQRTGGVNKNMKGNILRSAVNPIASNRQTVEVPGKHAPVQSHVTVPALYVNLDKDPESESDAAPGPLKSEDDSEGKKDKPLSPTERFRIVRLEPKGDKRVVGDIKIAVYGKISQDAKFVASTAQPMAGGWVKLTPTESLPAGEYAVVEMLGKQGMNLYVWDFGVNPNAPANTVAFKPDPSASQSKSEPIELQKRK
;
A
#
# COMPACT_ATOMS: atom_id res chain seq x y z
N MET A 1 79.03 34.82 10.47
CA MET A 1 79.05 34.14 11.79
C MET A 1 77.72 33.44 11.99
N ARG A 2 77.66 32.13 11.73
CA ARG A 2 76.49 31.27 11.94
C ARG A 2 76.79 30.37 13.13
N ARG A 3 75.97 30.41 14.18
CA ARG A 3 76.11 29.54 15.35
C ARG A 3 75.25 28.30 15.15
N PHE A 4 75.92 27.16 14.98
CA PHE A 4 75.42 25.81 15.19
C PHE A 4 75.59 25.44 16.67
N TYR A 5 74.61 24.76 17.29
CA TYR A 5 74.76 23.78 18.39
C TYR A 5 73.38 23.08 18.52
N LEU A 6 73.21 21.87 17.98
CA LEU A 6 73.37 20.55 18.63
C LEU A 6 72.34 20.27 19.74
N ALA A 7 71.36 19.43 19.38
CA ALA A 7 70.37 18.85 20.28
C ALA A 7 70.94 17.58 20.96
N PRO A 8 70.63 17.30 22.25
CA PRO A 8 71.04 16.08 22.91
C PRO A 8 70.07 14.92 22.71
N ALA A 9 70.65 13.73 22.57
CA ALA A 9 70.02 12.42 22.51
C ALA A 9 69.36 12.03 23.85
N ASN A 10 68.28 11.25 23.79
CA ASN A 10 67.82 10.45 24.92
C ASN A 10 67.24 9.10 24.47
N TRP A 11 67.57 8.08 25.25
CA TRP A 11 67.42 6.64 25.04
C TRP A 11 65.99 6.10 24.88
N LEU A 12 65.89 5.00 24.14
CA LEU A 12 64.81 4.00 24.17
C LEU A 12 64.73 3.32 25.54
N PRO A 13 63.53 2.83 25.93
CA PRO A 13 63.41 1.38 26.03
C PRO A 13 62.13 0.82 25.41
N ALA A 14 62.26 -0.40 24.89
CA ALA A 14 61.23 -1.25 24.32
C ALA A 14 60.13 -1.60 25.36
N CYS A 15 58.88 -1.34 25.01
CA CYS A 15 57.72 -1.92 25.69
C CYS A 15 57.03 -2.92 24.75
N LEU A 16 57.16 -4.19 25.13
CA LEU A 16 56.54 -5.36 24.53
C LEU A 16 55.04 -5.34 24.85
N VAL A 17 54.19 -5.01 23.88
CA VAL A 17 52.72 -5.11 24.04
C VAL A 17 52.32 -6.57 23.85
N ALA A 18 52.08 -7.26 24.96
CA ALA A 18 51.48 -8.57 24.97
C ALA A 18 49.99 -8.45 24.57
N ILE A 19 49.65 -8.97 23.38
CA ILE A 19 48.27 -9.13 22.91
C ILE A 19 47.63 -10.22 23.77
N LEU A 20 46.81 -9.82 24.74
CA LEU A 20 45.89 -10.69 25.47
C LEU A 20 44.76 -11.11 24.53
N LEU A 21 44.94 -12.26 23.86
CA LEU A 21 43.87 -13.03 23.23
C LEU A 21 42.92 -13.50 24.33
N ILE A 22 41.87 -12.74 24.58
CA ILE A 22 40.69 -13.23 25.30
C ILE A 22 39.97 -14.16 24.30
N PRO A 23 39.88 -15.48 24.54
CA PRO A 23 38.98 -16.30 23.76
C PRO A 23 37.57 -15.85 24.13
N VAL A 24 36.93 -15.10 23.22
CA VAL A 24 35.49 -14.96 23.24
C VAL A 24 34.96 -16.38 23.08
N LEU A 25 34.51 -16.98 24.19
CA LEU A 25 33.63 -18.14 24.11
C LEU A 25 32.44 -17.66 23.30
N THR A 26 32.43 -18.01 22.03
CA THR A 26 31.21 -18.15 21.25
C THR A 26 30.39 -19.21 21.97
N GLN A 27 29.59 -18.81 22.95
CA GLN A 27 28.37 -19.54 23.28
C GLN A 27 27.50 -19.39 22.03
N GLY A 28 27.71 -20.30 21.08
CA GLY A 28 26.66 -20.62 20.12
C GLY A 28 25.40 -20.84 20.93
N GLN A 29 24.31 -20.23 20.50
CA GLN A 29 22.98 -20.45 21.04
C GLN A 29 22.68 -21.95 20.92
N ASP A 30 23.13 -22.76 21.87
CA ASP A 30 22.74 -24.14 22.01
C ASP A 30 21.31 -24.06 22.52
N LEU A 31 20.38 -23.97 21.56
CA LEU A 31 18.94 -23.87 21.81
C LEU A 31 18.61 -24.92 22.89
N ALA A 32 17.97 -24.51 23.97
CA ALA A 32 17.69 -25.39 25.11
C ALA A 32 16.92 -26.65 24.68
N LYS A 33 17.34 -27.85 25.12
CA LYS A 33 16.52 -29.08 25.04
C LYS A 33 15.21 -28.87 25.78
N ARG A 34 14.17 -29.64 25.46
CA ARG A 34 12.88 -29.56 26.16
C ARG A 34 12.57 -30.90 26.80
N LEU A 35 12.27 -30.92 28.09
CA LEU A 35 11.63 -32.06 28.75
C LEU A 35 10.13 -31.87 28.63
N ILE A 36 9.45 -32.73 27.87
CA ILE A 36 7.99 -32.65 27.66
C ILE A 36 7.30 -33.43 28.78
N LEU A 37 6.35 -32.79 29.45
CA LEU A 37 5.57 -33.39 30.52
C LEU A 37 4.29 -34.01 29.96
N LYS A 38 3.73 -34.98 30.69
CA LYS A 38 2.49 -35.69 30.28
C LYS A 38 1.25 -34.80 30.19
N ASP A 39 1.27 -33.63 30.81
CA ASP A 39 0.20 -32.63 30.72
C ASP A 39 0.32 -31.73 29.47
N GLY A 40 1.36 -31.93 28.65
CA GLY A 40 1.64 -31.15 27.44
C GLY A 40 2.48 -29.90 27.68
N SER A 41 2.79 -29.56 28.93
CA SER A 41 3.75 -28.49 29.24
C SER A 41 5.19 -28.96 29.03
N TYR A 42 6.15 -28.04 28.98
CA TYR A 42 7.56 -28.39 28.83
C TYR A 42 8.47 -27.56 29.74
N GLN A 43 9.61 -28.14 30.10
CA GLN A 43 10.70 -27.44 30.77
C GLN A 43 11.84 -27.24 29.77
N ALA A 44 12.30 -26.00 29.60
CA ALA A 44 13.49 -25.70 28.83
C ALA A 44 14.73 -26.09 29.65
N THR A 45 15.54 -27.02 29.12
CA THR A 45 16.67 -27.64 29.82
C THR A 45 17.93 -27.58 28.97
N SER A 46 19.07 -27.25 29.57
CA SER A 46 20.36 -27.35 28.87
C SER A 46 20.90 -28.78 28.91
N LYS A 47 20.75 -29.45 30.05
CA LYS A 47 21.20 -30.84 30.30
C LYS A 47 20.27 -31.52 31.31
N TYR A 48 20.15 -32.84 31.28
CA TYR A 48 19.42 -33.62 32.27
C TYR A 48 20.11 -34.95 32.60
N GLU A 49 19.91 -35.44 33.83
CA GLU A 49 20.42 -36.69 34.37
C GLU A 49 19.29 -37.45 35.07
N ILE A 50 19.16 -38.76 34.82
CA ILE A 50 18.17 -39.60 35.48
C ILE A 50 18.82 -40.24 36.71
N LYS A 51 18.34 -39.91 37.91
CA LYS A 51 18.79 -40.46 39.20
C LYS A 51 17.65 -41.25 39.85
N GLY A 52 17.61 -42.56 39.58
CA GLY A 52 16.57 -43.44 40.09
C GLY A 52 15.19 -43.05 39.55
N ASP A 53 14.29 -42.63 40.44
CA ASP A 53 12.91 -42.22 40.11
C ASP A 53 12.76 -40.72 39.83
N ARG A 54 13.86 -39.97 39.81
CA ARG A 54 13.87 -38.53 39.53
C ARG A 54 14.78 -38.17 38.37
N VAL A 55 14.40 -37.14 37.64
CA VAL A 55 15.17 -36.49 36.59
C VAL A 55 15.66 -35.17 37.14
N ARG A 56 16.97 -35.02 37.23
CA ARG A 56 17.61 -33.76 37.59
C ARG A 56 17.97 -33.03 36.30
N TYR A 57 17.50 -31.82 36.08
CA TYR A 57 17.80 -31.06 34.87
C TYR A 57 18.29 -29.66 35.19
N LEU A 58 19.12 -29.12 34.30
CA LEU A 58 19.59 -27.74 34.37
C LEU A 58 18.60 -26.87 33.58
N SER A 59 17.81 -26.06 34.28
CA SER A 59 16.88 -25.12 33.65
C SER A 59 17.65 -24.17 32.74
N ALA A 60 17.26 -24.10 31.48
CA ALA A 60 17.90 -23.21 30.52
C ALA A 60 17.52 -21.73 30.73
N GLU A 61 16.40 -21.48 31.40
CA GLU A 61 15.96 -20.12 31.74
C GLU A 61 16.65 -19.60 33.00
N ARG A 62 16.81 -20.47 34.01
CA ARG A 62 17.30 -20.08 35.34
C ARG A 62 18.78 -20.43 35.57
N GLY A 63 19.35 -21.31 34.77
CA GLY A 63 20.71 -21.82 34.95
C GLY A 63 20.89 -22.65 36.23
N GLU A 64 19.79 -23.09 36.86
CA GLU A 64 19.79 -23.84 38.11
C GLU A 64 19.37 -25.30 37.91
N TRP A 65 19.87 -26.18 38.78
CA TRP A 65 19.50 -27.59 38.77
C TRP A 65 18.16 -27.80 39.50
N GLU A 66 17.18 -28.29 38.77
CA GLU A 66 15.84 -28.61 39.25
C GLU A 66 15.59 -30.13 39.17
N GLU A 67 14.58 -30.61 39.90
CA GLU A 67 14.23 -32.04 39.95
C GLU A 67 12.77 -32.26 39.60
N LEU A 68 12.52 -33.28 38.77
CA LEU A 68 11.18 -33.75 38.42
C LEU A 68 11.06 -35.27 38.59
N PRO A 69 9.91 -35.79 39.02
CA PRO A 69 9.61 -37.22 38.94
C PRO A 69 9.74 -37.75 37.51
N LYS A 70 10.43 -38.88 37.34
CA LYS A 70 10.59 -39.55 36.03
C LYS A 70 9.24 -39.92 35.41
N SER A 71 8.24 -40.20 36.24
CA SER A 71 6.88 -40.58 35.85
C SER A 71 6.06 -39.44 35.24
N LEU A 72 6.46 -38.18 35.45
CA LEU A 72 5.76 -37.00 34.89
C LEU A 72 6.28 -36.60 33.51
N VAL A 73 7.47 -37.06 33.12
CA VAL A 73 8.04 -36.79 31.79
C VAL A 73 7.44 -37.75 30.76
N ASP A 74 7.00 -37.21 29.65
CA ASP A 74 6.68 -37.96 28.44
C ASP A 74 7.98 -38.18 27.64
N TRP A 75 8.63 -39.32 27.90
CA TRP A 75 9.87 -39.71 27.24
C TRP A 75 9.72 -39.91 25.73
N PRO A 76 8.69 -40.60 25.23
CA PRO A 76 8.44 -40.67 23.79
C PRO A 76 8.36 -39.29 23.12
N ALA A 77 7.64 -38.33 23.72
CA ALA A 77 7.54 -36.98 23.18
C ALA A 77 8.87 -36.22 23.26
N THR A 78 9.57 -36.34 24.39
CA THR A 78 10.89 -35.70 24.62
C THR A 78 11.93 -36.20 23.61
N GLU A 79 12.05 -37.51 23.41
CA GLU A 79 13.00 -38.10 22.45
C GLU A 79 12.64 -37.75 21.01
N LYS A 80 11.33 -37.75 20.67
CA LYS A 80 10.86 -37.31 19.36
C LYS A 80 11.25 -35.85 19.10
N TYR A 81 11.04 -34.96 20.06
CA TYR A 81 11.43 -33.56 19.94
C TYR A 81 12.95 -33.39 19.78
N GLU A 82 13.75 -34.12 20.56
CA GLU A 82 15.21 -34.09 20.42
C GLU A 82 15.68 -34.60 19.05
N LYS A 83 15.02 -35.63 18.51
CA LYS A 83 15.32 -36.20 17.19
C LYS A 83 14.92 -35.26 16.05
N ASP A 84 13.69 -34.73 16.09
CA ASP A 84 13.18 -33.78 15.09
C ASP A 84 14.10 -32.54 15.05
N ARG A 85 14.49 -32.03 16.21
CA ARG A 85 15.46 -30.93 16.35
C ARG A 85 16.85 -31.27 15.83
N ALA A 86 17.40 -32.45 16.16
CA ALA A 86 18.70 -32.89 15.66
C ALA A 86 18.72 -33.07 14.13
N SER A 87 17.57 -33.39 13.54
CA SER A 87 17.40 -33.49 12.08
C SER A 87 17.16 -32.14 11.37
N GLY A 88 17.04 -31.04 12.11
CA GLY A 88 16.75 -29.72 11.55
C GLY A 88 15.31 -29.53 11.08
N ALA A 89 14.37 -30.39 11.51
CA ALA A 89 12.95 -30.22 11.21
C ALA A 89 12.40 -29.00 11.97
N SER A 90 11.70 -28.11 11.28
CA SER A 90 10.97 -27.01 11.91
C SER A 90 9.98 -27.56 12.94
N THR A 91 9.95 -26.96 14.14
CA THR A 91 8.99 -27.37 15.17
C THR A 91 7.56 -27.09 14.70
N PRO A 92 6.54 -27.79 15.21
CA PRO A 92 5.14 -27.48 14.87
C PRO A 92 4.77 -26.01 15.14
N GLU A 93 5.35 -25.41 16.17
CA GLU A 93 5.21 -23.99 16.51
C GLU A 93 5.80 -23.08 15.42
N ALA A 94 7.02 -23.39 14.93
CA ALA A 94 7.65 -22.62 13.86
C ALA A 94 6.87 -22.74 12.55
N ILE A 95 6.37 -23.94 12.20
CA ILE A 95 5.55 -24.15 11.00
C ILE A 95 4.23 -23.37 11.08
N GLN A 96 3.60 -23.33 12.26
CA GLN A 96 2.37 -22.56 12.47
C GLN A 96 2.64 -21.07 12.34
N LEU A 97 3.72 -20.58 12.94
CA LEU A 97 4.12 -19.19 12.86
C LEU A 97 4.49 -18.77 11.44
N ASP A 98 5.25 -19.58 10.70
CA ASP A 98 5.56 -19.36 9.29
C ASP A 98 4.28 -19.27 8.45
N LYS A 99 3.32 -20.17 8.71
CA LYS A 99 2.02 -20.16 8.03
C LYS A 99 1.18 -18.93 8.37
N GLU A 100 1.21 -18.46 9.61
CA GLU A 100 0.55 -17.23 10.05
C GLU A 100 1.18 -16.01 9.37
N PHE A 101 2.51 -15.91 9.38
CA PHE A 101 3.23 -14.84 8.68
C PHE A 101 2.97 -14.83 7.17
N GLU A 102 2.93 -16.00 6.54
CA GLU A 102 2.57 -16.10 5.12
C GLU A 102 1.13 -15.67 4.85
N ALA A 103 0.19 -16.00 5.75
CA ALA A 103 -1.20 -15.59 5.64
C ALA A 103 -1.36 -14.07 5.83
N ASP A 104 -0.66 -13.48 6.79
CA ASP A 104 -0.63 -12.04 7.00
C ASP A 104 -0.04 -11.31 5.77
N ARG A 105 1.07 -11.80 5.23
CA ARG A 105 1.66 -11.24 4.01
C ARG A 105 0.70 -11.31 2.82
N GLN A 106 -0.02 -12.42 2.66
CA GLN A 106 -1.04 -12.55 1.62
C GLN A 106 -2.22 -11.60 1.85
N ALA A 107 -2.63 -11.40 3.11
CA ALA A 107 -3.67 -10.44 3.46
C ALA A 107 -3.23 -9.01 3.13
N ASP A 108 -2.00 -8.63 3.44
CA ASP A 108 -1.43 -7.32 3.15
C ASP A 108 -1.28 -7.08 1.65
N GLU A 109 -0.75 -8.05 0.90
CA GLU A 109 -0.68 -7.99 -0.57
C GLU A 109 -2.06 -7.88 -1.23
N THR A 110 -3.10 -8.43 -0.57
CA THR A 110 -4.48 -8.29 -1.02
C THR A 110 -4.99 -6.86 -0.81
N ARG A 111 -4.63 -6.20 0.29
CA ARG A 111 -5.10 -4.83 0.59
C ARG A 111 -4.30 -3.75 -0.12
N SER A 112 -3.00 -3.97 -0.26
CA SER A 112 -2.01 -3.10 -0.86
C SER A 112 -1.33 -3.86 -2.02
N PRO A 113 -1.95 -3.91 -3.21
CA PRO A 113 -1.35 -4.63 -4.33
C PRO A 113 -0.12 -3.88 -4.89
N HIS A 114 0.89 -4.65 -5.30
CA HIS A 114 2.03 -4.13 -6.05
C HIS A 114 1.64 -3.84 -7.50
N VAL A 115 1.94 -2.63 -7.97
CA VAL A 115 1.70 -2.23 -9.37
C VAL A 115 2.95 -2.42 -10.24
N LEU A 116 4.13 -2.30 -9.61
CA LEU A 116 5.44 -2.64 -10.13
C LEU A 116 6.28 -3.20 -8.97
N PRO A 117 7.40 -3.90 -9.24
CA PRO A 117 8.33 -4.31 -8.18
C PRO A 117 8.77 -3.10 -7.35
N GLY A 118 8.51 -3.15 -6.03
CA GLY A 118 8.83 -2.06 -5.10
C GLY A 118 7.87 -0.88 -5.12
N LEU A 119 6.81 -0.92 -5.91
CA LEU A 119 5.81 0.15 -5.98
C LEU A 119 4.43 -0.42 -5.66
N GLN A 120 3.93 -0.08 -4.48
CA GLN A 120 2.72 -0.63 -3.90
C GLN A 120 1.68 0.47 -3.73
N LEU A 121 0.39 0.12 -3.88
CA LEU A 121 -0.71 1.05 -3.66
C LEU A 121 -1.00 1.18 -2.16
N PRO A 122 -1.22 2.40 -1.62
CA PRO A 122 -1.51 2.58 -0.18
C PRO A 122 -2.76 1.81 0.28
N GLU A 123 -2.81 1.41 1.56
CA GLU A 123 -3.96 0.64 2.08
C GLU A 123 -5.24 1.51 2.18
N GLU A 124 -5.05 2.81 2.40
CA GLU A 124 -6.09 3.82 2.62
C GLU A 124 -6.97 4.06 1.39
N GLY A 125 -6.52 3.66 0.19
CA GLY A 125 -7.22 3.96 -1.06
C GLY A 125 -6.82 5.32 -1.63
N GLY A 126 -7.64 5.81 -2.56
CA GLY A 126 -7.45 7.06 -3.30
C GLY A 126 -7.34 6.87 -4.81
N VAL A 127 -6.86 7.91 -5.50
CA VAL A 127 -6.59 7.90 -6.94
C VAL A 127 -5.11 8.17 -7.18
N PHE A 128 -4.45 7.30 -7.92
CA PHE A 128 -3.02 7.40 -8.21
C PHE A 128 -2.76 7.28 -9.71
N LEU A 129 -1.83 8.09 -10.20
CA LEU A 129 -1.27 8.02 -11.53
C LEU A 129 0.07 7.28 -11.49
N LEU A 130 0.20 6.20 -12.26
CA LEU A 130 1.52 5.63 -12.55
C LEU A 130 2.13 6.38 -13.73
N ASP A 131 3.19 7.12 -13.44
CA ASP A 131 3.93 7.92 -14.39
C ASP A 131 5.34 7.34 -14.64
N THR A 132 6.03 7.88 -15.64
CA THR A 132 7.43 7.59 -15.91
C THR A 132 8.17 8.90 -16.19
N TYR A 133 8.82 9.43 -15.16
CA TYR A 133 9.60 10.66 -15.25
C TYR A 133 11.09 10.33 -15.41
N GLN A 134 11.73 10.85 -16.45
CA GLN A 134 13.16 10.60 -16.72
C GLN A 134 13.55 9.11 -16.72
N SER A 135 12.67 8.24 -17.25
CA SER A 135 12.82 6.77 -17.28
C SER A 135 12.71 6.07 -15.93
N GLU A 136 12.34 6.77 -14.85
CA GLU A 136 12.01 6.18 -13.56
C GLU A 136 10.48 6.11 -13.41
N PRO A 137 9.90 4.93 -13.09
CA PRO A 137 8.49 4.85 -12.79
C PRO A 137 8.22 5.49 -11.43
N GLU A 138 7.11 6.21 -11.32
CA GLU A 138 6.68 6.83 -10.07
C GLU A 138 5.16 6.76 -9.92
N LEU A 139 4.69 6.62 -8.68
CA LEU A 139 3.26 6.63 -8.37
C LEU A 139 2.90 7.98 -7.75
N VAL A 140 1.98 8.70 -8.37
CA VAL A 140 1.64 10.08 -8.03
C VAL A 140 0.20 10.12 -7.52
N PRO A 141 -0.04 10.50 -6.25
CA PRO A 141 -1.40 10.70 -5.75
C PRO A 141 -2.07 11.86 -6.48
N ILE A 142 -3.35 11.70 -6.81
CA ILE A 142 -4.19 12.77 -7.34
C ILE A 142 -5.19 13.16 -6.26
N ASP A 143 -5.17 14.43 -5.87
CA ASP A 143 -6.11 14.96 -4.89
C ASP A 143 -7.52 15.08 -5.47
N GLN A 144 -8.52 14.82 -4.63
CA GLN A 144 -9.91 15.07 -4.99
C GLN A 144 -10.15 16.58 -5.13
N ARG A 145 -10.83 16.99 -6.20
CA ARG A 145 -11.29 18.37 -6.39
C ARG A 145 -12.80 18.42 -6.55
N THR A 146 -13.44 19.33 -5.81
CA THR A 146 -14.83 19.68 -6.05
C THR A 146 -14.95 20.48 -7.35
N GLY A 147 -15.71 19.97 -8.31
CA GLY A 147 -16.13 20.76 -9.45
C GLY A 147 -17.08 21.87 -8.97
N GLY A 148 -16.64 23.12 -9.03
CA GLY A 148 -17.50 24.27 -8.78
C GLY A 148 -18.67 24.25 -9.75
N VAL A 149 -19.89 24.15 -9.25
CA VAL A 149 -21.10 24.14 -10.09
C VAL A 149 -21.49 25.56 -10.43
N ASN A 150 -21.25 25.97 -11.67
CA ASN A 150 -21.74 27.24 -12.16
C ASN A 150 -23.22 27.11 -12.52
N LYS A 151 -24.09 27.52 -11.57
CA LYS A 151 -25.54 27.61 -11.77
C LYS A 151 -25.83 28.89 -12.56
N ASN A 152 -25.80 28.82 -13.90
CA ASN A 152 -26.25 29.93 -14.76
C ASN A 152 -27.78 30.12 -14.66
N MET A 153 -28.25 30.58 -13.51
CA MET A 153 -29.66 30.76 -13.14
C MET A 153 -30.29 32.05 -13.71
N LYS A 154 -29.47 33.06 -14.04
CA LYS A 154 -29.95 34.43 -14.26
C LYS A 154 -30.75 34.64 -15.57
N GLY A 155 -30.70 33.71 -16.53
CA GLY A 155 -31.39 33.84 -17.81
C GLY A 155 -32.62 32.93 -18.00
N ASN A 156 -32.75 31.86 -17.22
CA ASN A 156 -33.71 30.78 -17.51
C ASN A 156 -34.90 30.69 -16.53
N ILE A 157 -34.78 31.22 -15.31
CA ILE A 157 -35.85 31.12 -14.28
C ILE A 157 -37.09 31.94 -14.69
N LEU A 158 -36.90 33.09 -15.35
CA LEU A 158 -38.01 33.91 -15.83
C LEU A 158 -38.76 33.28 -17.02
N ARG A 159 -38.15 32.32 -17.73
CA ARG A 159 -38.80 31.58 -18.83
C ARG A 159 -39.42 30.27 -18.37
N SER A 160 -39.05 29.74 -17.20
CA SER A 160 -39.65 28.53 -16.61
C SER A 160 -41.16 28.68 -16.36
N ALA A 161 -41.64 29.90 -16.11
CA ALA A 161 -43.06 30.21 -15.96
C ALA A 161 -43.83 30.24 -17.29
N VAL A 162 -43.14 30.31 -18.43
CA VAL A 162 -43.74 30.44 -19.77
C VAL A 162 -43.51 29.20 -20.64
N ASN A 163 -42.49 28.39 -20.35
CA ASN A 163 -42.24 27.11 -21.00
C ASN A 163 -41.73 26.05 -19.99
N PRO A 164 -42.58 25.09 -19.57
CA PRO A 164 -42.24 24.06 -18.58
C PRO A 164 -41.20 23.02 -19.06
N ILE A 165 -40.62 23.21 -20.26
CA ILE A 165 -39.59 22.33 -20.86
C ILE A 165 -38.17 22.88 -20.63
N ALA A 166 -38.01 24.07 -20.03
CA ALA A 166 -36.70 24.68 -19.80
C ALA A 166 -35.86 23.89 -18.78
N SER A 167 -34.92 23.06 -19.29
CA SER A 167 -33.96 22.29 -18.48
C SER A 167 -32.99 23.18 -17.69
N ASN A 168 -32.56 22.68 -16.52
CA ASN A 168 -31.54 23.32 -15.69
C ASN A 168 -30.16 22.80 -16.12
N ARG A 169 -29.30 23.67 -16.68
CA ARG A 169 -27.94 23.32 -17.11
C ARG A 169 -26.93 23.77 -16.05
N GLN A 170 -26.17 22.81 -15.54
CA GLN A 170 -25.11 23.00 -14.57
C GLN A 170 -23.78 22.62 -15.22
N THR A 171 -22.79 23.51 -15.16
CA THR A 171 -21.44 23.22 -15.68
C THR A 171 -20.52 22.88 -14.52
N VAL A 172 -19.76 21.80 -14.65
CA VAL A 172 -18.78 21.33 -13.66
C VAL A 172 -17.42 21.95 -13.99
N GLU A 173 -16.96 22.88 -13.15
CA GLU A 173 -15.72 23.65 -13.36
C GLU A 173 -14.65 23.29 -12.31
N VAL A 174 -13.44 22.95 -12.75
CA VAL A 174 -12.26 22.74 -11.90
C VAL A 174 -11.40 23.99 -11.93
N PRO A 175 -10.98 24.54 -10.78
CA PRO A 175 -10.11 25.72 -10.74
C PRO A 175 -8.71 25.41 -11.26
N GLY A 176 -8.04 26.45 -11.74
CA GLY A 176 -6.69 26.38 -12.27
C GLY A 176 -6.66 26.09 -13.77
N LYS A 177 -5.66 26.65 -14.43
CA LYS A 177 -5.40 26.45 -15.87
C LYS A 177 -4.84 25.07 -16.19
N HIS A 178 -4.09 24.50 -15.24
CA HIS A 178 -3.43 23.20 -15.36
C HIS A 178 -3.65 22.37 -14.11
N ALA A 179 -3.69 21.05 -14.30
CA ALA A 179 -3.69 20.10 -13.21
C ALA A 179 -2.34 20.16 -12.47
N PRO A 180 -2.34 19.95 -11.14
CA PRO A 180 -1.10 19.90 -10.37
C PRO A 180 -0.27 18.66 -10.73
N VAL A 181 -0.94 17.54 -11.00
CA VAL A 181 -0.34 16.28 -11.40
C VAL A 181 -0.24 16.23 -12.92
N GLN A 182 0.94 15.88 -13.44
CA GLN A 182 1.22 15.77 -14.86
C GLN A 182 1.76 14.38 -15.17
N SER A 183 1.12 13.73 -16.14
CA SER A 183 1.62 12.50 -16.77
C SER A 183 2.64 12.86 -17.84
N HIS A 184 3.83 12.28 -17.73
CA HIS A 184 4.88 12.37 -18.73
C HIS A 184 4.73 11.33 -19.84
N VAL A 185 3.87 10.33 -19.63
CA VAL A 185 3.46 9.35 -20.65
C VAL A 185 2.09 9.70 -21.25
N THR A 186 1.86 9.29 -22.50
CA THR A 186 0.58 9.57 -23.19
C THR A 186 -0.46 8.48 -23.01
N VAL A 187 -0.10 7.33 -22.46
CA VAL A 187 -1.04 6.24 -22.09
C VAL A 187 -0.87 5.95 -20.60
N PRO A 188 -1.32 6.85 -19.72
CA PRO A 188 -1.18 6.67 -18.28
C PRO A 188 -2.00 5.50 -17.75
N ALA A 189 -1.47 4.81 -16.73
CA ALA A 189 -2.24 3.89 -15.92
C ALA A 189 -2.69 4.61 -14.64
N LEU A 190 -3.99 4.62 -14.37
CA LEU A 190 -4.56 5.20 -13.16
C LEU A 190 -5.11 4.09 -12.27
N TYR A 191 -4.87 4.18 -10.97
CA TYR A 191 -5.32 3.23 -9.96
C TYR A 191 -6.31 3.93 -9.05
N VAL A 192 -7.50 3.34 -8.90
CA VAL A 192 -8.63 3.96 -8.20
C VAL A 192 -9.17 3.01 -7.14
N ASN A 193 -9.33 3.50 -5.91
CA ASN A 193 -10.05 2.84 -4.83
C ASN A 193 -10.69 3.89 -3.91
N LEU A 194 -11.98 4.17 -4.11
CA LEU A 194 -12.70 5.19 -3.33
C LEU A 194 -13.49 4.61 -2.15
N ASP A 195 -13.56 3.28 -2.03
CA ASP A 195 -14.41 2.64 -1.00
C ASP A 195 -13.74 2.62 0.38
N LYS A 196 -12.47 3.02 0.46
CA LYS A 196 -11.67 3.05 1.70
C LYS A 196 -11.27 4.44 2.15
N ASP A 197 -11.50 5.45 1.32
CA ASP A 197 -11.15 6.82 1.63
C ASP A 197 -12.25 7.44 2.51
N PRO A 198 -11.95 7.84 3.77
CA PRO A 198 -12.94 8.35 4.73
C PRO A 198 -13.60 9.68 4.28
N GLU A 199 -13.01 10.39 3.31
CA GLU A 199 -13.63 11.57 2.69
C GLU A 199 -14.74 11.19 1.69
N SER A 200 -14.73 9.95 1.18
CA SER A 200 -15.77 9.41 0.28
C SER A 200 -17.06 9.05 0.99
N GLU A 201 -16.99 8.71 2.28
CA GLU A 201 -18.16 8.36 3.10
C GLU A 201 -18.82 9.59 3.76
N SER A 202 -18.08 10.69 3.94
CA SER A 202 -18.55 11.85 4.71
C SER A 202 -19.17 12.97 3.88
N ASP A 203 -18.92 13.03 2.57
CA ASP A 203 -19.51 14.02 1.67
C ASP A 203 -20.17 13.37 0.44
N ALA A 204 -21.13 12.48 0.68
CA ALA A 204 -22.26 12.37 -0.25
C ALA A 204 -22.94 13.75 -0.30
N ALA A 205 -22.40 14.63 -1.16
CA ALA A 205 -22.97 15.94 -1.43
C ALA A 205 -24.47 15.76 -1.67
N PRO A 206 -25.32 16.70 -1.23
CA PRO A 206 -26.71 16.68 -1.64
C PRO A 206 -26.70 16.74 -3.16
N GLY A 207 -26.97 15.60 -3.81
CA GLY A 207 -27.26 15.57 -5.23
C GLY A 207 -28.33 16.62 -5.54
N PRO A 208 -28.43 17.12 -6.78
CA PRO A 208 -29.51 18.02 -7.12
C PRO A 208 -30.84 17.29 -6.85
N LEU A 209 -31.51 17.72 -5.77
CA LEU A 209 -32.80 17.28 -5.25
C LEU A 209 -32.79 15.86 -4.65
N LYS A 210 -32.78 15.78 -3.30
CA LYS A 210 -33.59 14.74 -2.63
C LYS A 210 -35.03 14.96 -3.08
N SER A 211 -35.51 14.16 -4.02
CA SER A 211 -36.95 13.99 -4.20
C SER A 211 -37.47 13.31 -2.94
N GLU A 212 -38.23 14.05 -2.13
CA GLU A 212 -39.02 13.54 -1.01
C GLU A 212 -40.18 12.68 -1.54
N ASP A 213 -39.85 11.60 -2.23
CA ASP A 213 -40.79 10.53 -2.55
C ASP A 213 -40.22 9.23 -1.96
N ASP A 214 -40.59 9.00 -0.70
CA ASP A 214 -40.44 7.73 0.00
C ASP A 214 -41.22 6.65 -0.76
N SER A 215 -40.58 6.05 -1.75
CA SER A 215 -40.99 4.76 -2.31
C SER A 215 -39.88 3.75 -2.09
N GLU A 216 -40.18 2.82 -1.20
CA GLU A 216 -39.40 1.66 -0.82
C GLU A 216 -38.73 0.94 -2.01
N GLY A 217 -37.46 0.58 -1.86
CA GLY A 217 -37.04 -0.78 -2.23
C GLY A 217 -36.37 -1.04 -3.58
N LYS A 218 -35.76 -0.06 -4.26
CA LYS A 218 -34.72 -0.37 -5.27
C LYS A 218 -33.49 0.51 -5.08
N LYS A 219 -32.56 0.06 -4.24
CA LYS A 219 -31.16 0.49 -4.34
C LYS A 219 -30.73 0.20 -5.79
N ASP A 220 -30.43 1.24 -6.57
CA ASP A 220 -29.85 1.04 -7.89
C ASP A 220 -28.61 0.14 -7.71
N LYS A 221 -28.52 -0.92 -8.52
CA LYS A 221 -27.43 -1.89 -8.42
C LYS A 221 -26.10 -1.13 -8.54
N PRO A 222 -25.11 -1.36 -7.67
CA PRO A 222 -23.79 -0.75 -7.81
C PRO A 222 -23.28 -0.98 -9.23
N LEU A 223 -22.82 0.09 -9.89
CA LEU A 223 -22.18 -0.05 -11.19
C LEU A 223 -21.01 -1.01 -11.07
N SER A 224 -20.76 -1.79 -12.12
CA SER A 224 -19.52 -2.57 -12.15
C SER A 224 -18.32 -1.62 -12.02
N PRO A 225 -17.19 -2.06 -11.43
CA PRO A 225 -15.98 -1.23 -11.35
C PRO A 225 -15.56 -0.66 -12.71
N THR A 226 -15.89 -1.38 -13.79
CA THR A 226 -15.61 -0.99 -15.17
C THR A 226 -16.53 0.08 -15.73
N GLU A 227 -17.73 0.24 -15.17
CA GLU A 227 -18.68 1.30 -15.54
C GLU A 227 -18.62 2.49 -14.59
N ARG A 228 -18.12 2.26 -13.36
CA ARG A 228 -18.04 3.25 -12.28
C ARG A 228 -17.00 4.34 -12.56
N PHE A 229 -15.85 4.02 -13.14
CA PHE A 229 -14.78 5.01 -13.35
C PHE A 229 -14.55 5.30 -14.82
N ARG A 230 -14.49 6.58 -15.18
CA ARG A 230 -14.25 7.04 -16.55
C ARG A 230 -13.21 8.14 -16.60
N ILE A 231 -12.51 8.23 -17.72
CA ILE A 231 -11.63 9.36 -18.02
C ILE A 231 -12.42 10.35 -18.89
N VAL A 232 -12.32 11.63 -18.58
CA VAL A 232 -12.90 12.73 -19.36
C VAL A 232 -11.83 13.74 -19.71
N ARG A 233 -11.90 14.29 -20.92
CA ARG A 233 -11.06 15.41 -21.35
C ARG A 233 -11.70 16.73 -20.93
N LEU A 234 -10.94 17.56 -20.25
CA LEU A 234 -11.38 18.86 -19.77
C LEU A 234 -11.15 19.94 -20.84
N GLU A 235 -12.03 20.92 -20.89
CA GLU A 235 -11.90 22.09 -21.76
C GLU A 235 -11.36 23.29 -20.98
N PRO A 236 -10.17 23.82 -21.32
CA PRO A 236 -9.67 25.04 -20.71
C PRO A 236 -10.61 26.23 -20.99
N LYS A 237 -10.94 27.00 -19.96
CA LYS A 237 -11.81 28.17 -20.03
C LYS A 237 -11.34 29.25 -19.05
N GLY A 238 -10.51 30.17 -19.55
CA GLY A 238 -9.85 31.17 -18.71
C GLY A 238 -8.92 30.49 -17.70
N ASP A 239 -9.08 30.81 -16.41
CA ASP A 239 -8.30 30.23 -15.31
C ASP A 239 -8.95 29.00 -14.68
N LYS A 240 -9.84 28.34 -15.43
CA LYS A 240 -10.55 27.12 -15.02
C LYS A 240 -10.57 26.11 -16.16
N ARG A 241 -10.95 24.88 -15.83
CA ARG A 241 -11.13 23.78 -16.76
C ARG A 241 -12.52 23.19 -16.59
N VAL A 242 -13.22 22.94 -17.68
CA VAL A 242 -14.60 22.45 -17.68
C VAL A 242 -14.62 20.96 -17.92
N VAL A 243 -15.23 20.20 -17.02
CA VAL A 243 -15.38 18.73 -17.11
C VAL A 243 -16.50 18.38 -18.08
N GLY A 244 -17.60 19.13 -18.02
CA GLY A 244 -18.77 18.94 -18.87
C GLY A 244 -20.00 19.64 -18.32
N ASP A 245 -21.13 19.45 -19.00
CA ASP A 245 -22.43 19.92 -18.53
C ASP A 245 -23.32 18.79 -18.05
N ILE A 246 -24.10 19.09 -17.03
CA ILE A 246 -25.19 18.27 -16.52
C ILE A 246 -26.49 19.02 -16.83
N LYS A 247 -27.36 18.41 -17.62
CA LYS A 247 -28.68 18.94 -17.98
C LYS A 247 -29.73 18.12 -17.25
N ILE A 248 -30.52 18.78 -16.41
CA ILE A 248 -31.60 18.16 -15.65
C ILE A 248 -32.93 18.59 -16.28
N ALA A 249 -33.64 17.63 -16.87
CA ALA A 249 -34.98 17.86 -17.41
C ALA A 249 -36.00 17.99 -16.26
N VAL A 250 -37.10 18.72 -16.52
CA VAL A 250 -38.14 18.97 -15.51
C VAL A 250 -38.79 17.69 -14.98
N TYR A 251 -38.80 16.61 -15.77
CA TYR A 251 -39.27 15.28 -15.38
C TYR A 251 -38.17 14.39 -14.73
N GLY A 252 -37.05 14.99 -14.30
CA GLY A 252 -36.00 14.32 -13.53
C GLY A 252 -34.92 13.60 -14.36
N LYS A 253 -35.03 13.56 -15.69
CA LYS A 253 -33.97 12.95 -16.52
C LYS A 253 -32.70 13.79 -16.52
N ILE A 254 -31.60 13.17 -16.11
CA ILE A 254 -30.26 13.74 -16.16
C ILE A 254 -29.60 13.33 -17.49
N SER A 255 -29.05 14.30 -18.23
CA SER A 255 -28.14 14.03 -19.34
C SER A 255 -26.82 14.77 -19.15
N GLN A 256 -25.75 14.19 -19.68
CA GLN A 256 -24.39 14.66 -19.46
C GLN A 256 -23.69 14.88 -20.79
N ASP A 257 -22.96 15.99 -20.86
CA ASP A 257 -22.25 16.45 -22.03
C ASP A 257 -20.78 16.61 -21.64
N ALA A 258 -20.03 15.51 -21.70
CA ALA A 258 -18.63 15.43 -21.33
C ALA A 258 -17.84 14.66 -22.40
N LYS A 259 -16.57 15.03 -22.60
CA LYS A 259 -15.69 14.40 -23.58
C LYS A 259 -15.05 13.14 -22.99
N PHE A 260 -15.83 12.07 -22.90
CA PHE A 260 -15.33 10.78 -22.41
C PHE A 260 -14.23 10.23 -23.32
N VAL A 261 -13.18 9.75 -22.67
CA VAL A 261 -12.06 9.04 -23.29
C VAL A 261 -12.36 7.55 -23.20
N ALA A 262 -12.08 6.82 -24.28
CA ALA A 262 -12.17 5.37 -24.28
C ALA A 262 -11.06 4.78 -23.40
N SER A 263 -11.44 3.92 -22.46
CA SER A 263 -10.53 3.35 -21.46
C SER A 263 -10.95 1.94 -21.09
N THR A 264 -9.99 1.09 -20.76
CA THR A 264 -10.21 -0.20 -20.10
C THR A 264 -10.15 -0.02 -18.59
N ALA A 265 -10.94 -0.80 -17.88
CA ALA A 265 -10.92 -0.87 -16.43
C ALA A 265 -10.73 -2.34 -16.02
N GLN A 266 -9.73 -2.59 -15.19
CA GLN A 266 -9.34 -3.93 -14.75
C GLN A 266 -9.42 -4.00 -13.22
N PRO A 267 -10.31 -4.85 -12.65
CA PRO A 267 -10.33 -5.08 -11.22
C PRO A 267 -9.00 -5.66 -10.73
N MET A 268 -8.57 -5.24 -9.56
CA MET A 268 -7.38 -5.70 -8.85
C MET A 268 -7.75 -6.14 -7.43
N ALA A 269 -6.79 -6.71 -6.70
CA ALA A 269 -6.98 -7.07 -5.30
C ALA A 269 -7.33 -5.83 -4.44
N GLY A 270 -8.03 -6.05 -3.33
CA GLY A 270 -8.29 -4.98 -2.35
C GLY A 270 -9.30 -3.91 -2.76
N GLY A 271 -10.05 -4.14 -3.85
CA GLY A 271 -11.03 -3.19 -4.40
C GLY A 271 -10.45 -2.19 -5.40
N TRP A 272 -9.15 -2.28 -5.69
CA TRP A 272 -8.49 -1.42 -6.66
C TRP A 272 -8.98 -1.66 -8.09
N VAL A 273 -9.01 -0.59 -8.88
CA VAL A 273 -9.30 -0.64 -10.31
C VAL A 273 -8.17 0.03 -11.07
N LYS A 274 -7.58 -0.66 -12.04
CA LYS A 274 -6.65 -0.08 -13.01
C LYS A 274 -7.42 0.44 -14.22
N LEU A 275 -7.45 1.75 -14.40
CA LEU A 275 -8.04 2.46 -15.51
C LEU A 275 -6.93 2.86 -16.50
N THR A 276 -7.07 2.51 -17.78
CA THR A 276 -6.04 2.80 -18.80
C THR A 276 -6.71 3.28 -20.09
N PRO A 277 -6.32 4.43 -20.67
CA PRO A 277 -6.79 4.84 -21.99
C PRO A 277 -6.49 3.77 -23.04
N THR A 278 -7.43 3.56 -23.97
CA THR A 278 -7.20 2.62 -25.09
C THR A 278 -6.33 3.22 -26.19
N GLU A 279 -6.18 4.54 -26.20
CA GLU A 279 -5.42 5.30 -27.20
C GLU A 279 -4.50 6.31 -26.52
N SER A 280 -3.47 6.75 -27.23
CA SER A 280 -2.58 7.82 -26.77
C SER A 280 -3.36 9.11 -26.57
N LEU A 281 -3.33 9.64 -25.36
CA LEU A 281 -3.93 10.92 -25.02
C LEU A 281 -3.10 12.06 -25.62
N PRO A 282 -3.72 12.99 -26.36
CA PRO A 282 -3.10 14.24 -26.71
C PRO A 282 -2.69 15.04 -25.47
N ALA A 283 -1.71 15.93 -25.61
CA ALA A 283 -1.40 16.87 -24.54
C ALA A 283 -2.65 17.70 -24.18
N GLY A 284 -2.91 17.85 -22.88
CA GLY A 284 -4.11 18.51 -22.39
C GLY A 284 -4.49 18.11 -20.97
N GLU A 285 -5.70 18.50 -20.60
CA GLU A 285 -6.25 18.35 -19.24
C GLU A 285 -7.30 17.24 -19.23
N TYR A 286 -7.23 16.38 -18.21
CA TYR A 286 -8.06 15.20 -18.05
C TYR A 286 -8.49 15.06 -16.60
N ALA A 287 -9.51 14.24 -16.36
CA ALA A 287 -9.87 13.83 -15.01
C ALA A 287 -10.43 12.42 -14.99
N VAL A 288 -10.23 11.73 -13.87
CA VAL A 288 -11.04 10.57 -13.49
C VAL A 288 -12.31 11.08 -12.85
N VAL A 289 -13.43 10.49 -13.26
CA VAL A 289 -14.75 10.76 -12.71
C VAL A 289 -15.44 9.47 -12.32
N GLU A 290 -16.16 9.52 -11.21
CA GLU A 290 -17.03 8.44 -10.77
C GLU A 290 -18.43 8.60 -11.38
N MET A 291 -19.02 7.52 -11.85
CA MET A 291 -20.39 7.43 -12.34
C MET A 291 -21.28 6.85 -11.24
N LEU A 292 -22.43 7.48 -10.99
CA LEU A 292 -23.40 7.12 -9.96
C LEU A 292 -24.67 6.50 -10.59
N GLY A 293 -24.49 5.67 -11.62
CA GLY A 293 -25.59 5.05 -12.35
C GLY A 293 -26.51 6.07 -13.01
N LYS A 294 -27.80 6.04 -12.66
CA LYS A 294 -28.82 6.95 -13.22
C LYS A 294 -28.66 8.40 -12.76
N GLN A 295 -27.96 8.63 -11.64
CA GLN A 295 -27.65 9.97 -11.14
C GLN A 295 -26.57 10.67 -11.99
N GLY A 296 -25.87 9.90 -12.82
CA GLY A 296 -24.79 10.38 -13.69
C GLY A 296 -23.45 10.51 -12.96
N MET A 297 -22.49 11.18 -13.58
CA MET A 297 -21.20 11.57 -13.04
C MET A 297 -21.26 12.35 -11.70
N ASN A 298 -20.39 11.97 -10.77
CA ASN A 298 -20.08 12.66 -9.52
C ASN A 298 -19.43 14.04 -9.80
N LEU A 299 -19.65 15.02 -8.93
CA LEU A 299 -19.08 16.37 -9.05
C LEU A 299 -17.65 16.46 -8.51
N TYR A 300 -17.25 15.47 -7.70
CA TYR A 300 -15.86 15.30 -7.28
C TYR A 300 -15.08 14.60 -8.38
N VAL A 301 -13.94 15.19 -8.75
CA VAL A 301 -13.10 14.73 -9.85
C VAL A 301 -11.64 14.71 -9.42
N TRP A 302 -10.84 13.86 -10.06
CA TRP A 302 -9.41 13.76 -9.84
C TRP A 302 -8.69 14.15 -11.13
N ASP A 303 -8.20 15.38 -11.20
CA ASP A 303 -7.66 15.98 -12.41
C ASP A 303 -6.15 15.73 -12.59
N PHE A 304 -5.76 15.45 -13.83
CA PHE A 304 -4.36 15.30 -14.24
C PHE A 304 -4.15 15.89 -15.63
N GLY A 305 -2.93 16.33 -15.90
CA GLY A 305 -2.50 16.76 -17.23
C GLY A 305 -1.73 15.66 -17.94
N VAL A 306 -1.72 15.71 -19.27
CA VAL A 306 -0.80 14.94 -20.10
C VAL A 306 0.16 15.93 -20.73
N ASN A 307 1.42 15.89 -20.31
CA ASN A 307 2.48 16.73 -20.85
C ASN A 307 3.84 16.05 -20.66
N PRO A 308 4.40 15.41 -21.71
CA PRO A 308 5.72 14.79 -21.65
C PRO A 308 6.87 15.72 -21.26
N ASN A 309 6.68 17.04 -21.38
CA ASN A 309 7.68 18.07 -21.06
C ASN A 309 7.37 18.82 -19.76
N ALA A 310 6.46 18.32 -18.93
CA ALA A 310 6.19 18.93 -17.64
C ALA A 310 7.41 18.83 -16.70
N PRO A 311 7.49 19.70 -15.69
CA PRO A 311 8.37 19.47 -14.55
C PRO A 311 7.94 18.21 -13.77
N ALA A 312 8.86 17.69 -12.95
CA ALA A 312 8.57 16.58 -12.04
C ALA A 312 7.36 16.86 -11.14
N ASN A 313 6.57 15.83 -10.84
CA ASN A 313 5.51 15.92 -9.86
C ASN A 313 6.09 16.18 -8.46
N THR A 314 5.47 17.05 -7.67
CA THR A 314 5.99 17.45 -6.34
C THR A 314 5.85 16.35 -5.29
N VAL A 315 4.86 15.47 -5.45
CA VAL A 315 4.61 14.32 -4.57
C VAL A 315 4.60 13.08 -5.44
N ALA A 316 5.55 12.19 -5.24
CA ALA A 316 5.66 10.95 -6.01
C ALA A 316 6.33 9.86 -5.17
N PHE A 317 5.74 8.66 -5.17
CA PHE A 317 6.33 7.46 -4.58
C PHE A 317 7.21 6.77 -5.62
N LYS A 318 8.46 6.51 -5.27
CA LYS A 318 9.41 5.79 -6.12
C LYS A 318 9.49 4.33 -5.70
N PRO A 319 9.86 3.41 -6.61
CA PRO A 319 10.06 2.02 -6.27
C PRO A 319 11.09 1.85 -5.15
N ASP A 320 10.79 1.00 -4.18
CA ASP A 320 11.75 0.56 -3.18
C ASP A 320 12.89 -0.22 -3.89
N PRO A 321 14.16 0.25 -3.81
CA PRO A 321 15.29 -0.41 -4.46
C PRO A 321 15.53 -1.84 -3.96
N SER A 322 15.12 -2.19 -2.73
CA SER A 322 15.28 -3.54 -2.18
C SER A 322 14.30 -4.56 -2.79
N ALA A 323 13.17 -4.12 -3.34
CA ALA A 323 12.18 -5.01 -3.95
C ALA A 323 12.62 -5.59 -5.30
N SER A 324 13.62 -5.00 -5.95
CA SER A 324 14.23 -5.56 -7.17
C SER A 324 15.22 -6.69 -6.87
N GLN A 325 15.69 -6.82 -5.63
CA GLN A 325 16.66 -7.84 -5.21
C GLN A 325 16.00 -9.14 -4.72
N SER A 326 14.70 -9.10 -4.36
CA SER A 326 14.00 -10.26 -3.79
C SER A 326 13.63 -11.38 -4.78
N LYS A 327 13.90 -11.19 -6.09
CA LYS A 327 13.60 -12.20 -7.12
C LYS A 327 14.82 -13.02 -7.57
N SER A 328 15.99 -12.82 -7.00
CA SER A 328 17.19 -13.61 -7.33
C SER A 328 18.03 -13.90 -6.09
N GLU A 329 17.61 -14.88 -5.30
CA GLU A 329 18.45 -15.95 -4.74
C GLU A 329 17.63 -16.72 -3.70
N PRO A 330 17.51 -18.06 -3.80
CA PRO A 330 17.23 -18.85 -2.61
C PRO A 330 18.42 -18.61 -1.67
N ILE A 331 18.15 -18.20 -0.43
CA ILE A 331 19.18 -18.17 0.62
C ILE A 331 19.68 -19.61 0.76
N GLU A 332 20.76 -19.94 0.06
CA GLU A 332 21.44 -21.20 0.17
C GLU A 332 22.10 -21.16 1.54
N LEU A 333 21.41 -21.74 2.53
CA LEU A 333 21.94 -22.01 3.86
C LEU A 333 23.30 -22.67 3.69
N GLN A 334 24.36 -21.89 3.86
CA GLN A 334 25.72 -22.38 3.83
C GLN A 334 25.86 -23.42 4.95
N LYS A 335 25.80 -24.70 4.56
CA LYS A 335 26.24 -25.82 5.38
C LYS A 335 27.72 -25.58 5.70
N ARG A 336 27.99 -25.07 6.90
CA ARG A 336 29.33 -25.08 7.48
C ARG A 336 29.75 -26.56 7.62
N LYS A 337 30.82 -26.91 6.91
CA LYS A 337 31.53 -28.19 7.05
C LYS A 337 32.29 -28.24 8.36
#